data_AF-A0A9W4T8W6-F1
#
_entry.id   AF-A0A9W4T8W6-F1
#
_cell.length_a   1.000
_cell.length_b   1.000
_cell.length_c   1.000
_cell.angle_alpha   90.00
_cell.angle_beta   90.00
_cell.angle_gamma   90.00
#
_symmetry.space_group_name_H-M   'P 1'
#
loop_
_entity.id
_entity.type
_entity.pdbx_description
1 polymer ?
#
loop_
_entity_poly.entity_id
_entity_poly.type
_entity_poly.pdbx_seq_one_letter_code
_entity_poly.pdbx_strand_id
1 'polypeptide(L)' 'GIKQMIISDRLNIPHSTVYDTIKRYKETGSAEPKECSDHPKMLTKRDNQ' A
#
# COMPACT_ATOMS: atom_id res chain seq x y z
N GLY A 1 21.47 -9.46 1.60
CA GLY A 1 19.99 -9.43 1.61
C GLY A 1 19.44 -10.54 0.73
N ILE A 2 18.28 -11.09 1.07
CA ILE A 2 17.60 -12.09 0.23
C ILE A 2 17.13 -11.43 -1.07
N LYS A 3 17.29 -12.11 -2.22
CA LYS A 3 16.81 -11.60 -3.52
C LYS A 3 15.28 -11.57 -3.53
N GLN A 4 14.69 -10.48 -4.04
CA GLN A 4 13.23 -10.31 -4.13
C GLN A 4 12.52 -11.45 -4.86
N MET A 5 13.14 -11.98 -5.92
CA MET A 5 12.68 -13.16 -6.66
C MET A 5 12.45 -14.37 -5.75
N ILE A 6 13.40 -14.66 -4.84
CA ILE A 6 13.28 -15.79 -3.91
C ILE A 6 12.10 -15.60 -2.94
N ILE A 7 11.80 -14.36 -2.57
CA ILE A 7 10.67 -14.03 -1.69
C ILE A 7 9.35 -14.22 -2.45
N SER A 8 9.30 -13.74 -3.69
CA SER A 8 8.16 -13.89 -4.61
C SER A 8 7.81 -15.37 -4.82
N ASP A 9 8.82 -16.20 -5.11
CA ASP A 9 8.64 -17.65 -5.33
C ASP A 9 8.19 -18.37 -4.05
N ARG A 10 8.80 -18.06 -2.89
CA ARG A 10 8.49 -18.72 -1.61
C ARG A 10 7.11 -18.37 -1.08
N LEU A 11 6.70 -17.12 -1.24
CA LEU A 11 5.41 -16.63 -0.74
C LEU A 11 4.31 -16.73 -1.81
N ASN A 12 4.65 -17.14 -3.03
CA ASN A 12 3.75 -17.17 -4.19
C ASN A 12 3.00 -15.84 -4.38
N ILE A 13 3.73 -14.73 -4.28
CA ILE A 13 3.21 -13.37 -4.45
C ILE A 13 3.89 -12.70 -5.64
N PRO A 14 3.23 -11.75 -6.32
CA PRO A 14 3.83 -11.04 -7.43
C PRO A 14 5.12 -10.31 -7.04
N HIS A 15 6.10 -10.32 -7.96
CA HIS A 15 7.36 -9.60 -7.74
C HIS A 15 7.14 -8.10 -7.53
N SER A 16 6.15 -7.51 -8.21
CA SER A 16 5.74 -6.11 -8.00
C SER A 16 5.31 -5.84 -6.56
N THR A 17 4.53 -6.74 -5.95
CA THR A 17 4.10 -6.63 -4.55
C THR A 17 5.28 -6.66 -3.58
N VAL A 18 6.26 -7.54 -3.83
CA VAL A 18 7.50 -7.59 -3.04
C VAL A 18 8.27 -6.28 -3.15
N TYR A 19 8.42 -5.77 -4.38
CA TYR A 19 9.10 -4.51 -4.64
C TYR A 19 8.41 -3.34 -3.93
N ASP A 20 7.10 -3.20 -4.08
CA ASP A 20 6.30 -2.12 -3.48
C ASP A 20 6.35 -2.15 -1.96
N THR A 21 6.30 -3.34 -1.36
CA THR A 21 6.38 -3.51 0.10
C THR A 21 7.75 -3.09 0.62
N ILE A 22 8.83 -3.50 -0.05
CA ILE A 22 10.20 -3.11 0.33
C ILE A 22 10.42 -1.61 0.14
N LYS A 23 9.91 -1.05 -0.97
CA LYS A 23 9.99 0.40 -1.24
C LYS A 23 9.27 1.18 -0.15
N ARG A 24 8.02 0.81 0.16
CA ARG A 24 7.23 1.43 1.23
C ARG A 24 7.97 1.39 2.57
N TYR A 25 8.49 0.22 2.95
CA TYR A 25 9.23 0.07 4.19
C TYR A 25 10.46 0.99 4.27
N LYS A 26 11.19 1.17 3.16
CA LYS A 26 12.33 2.11 3.11
C LYS A 26 11.91 3.57 3.24
N GLU A 27 10.76 3.93 2.71
CA GLU A 27 10.26 5.31 2.69
C GLU A 27 9.57 5.71 4.00
N THR A 28 8.77 4.80 4.58
CA THR A 28 7.90 5.10 5.72
C THR A 28 8.32 4.39 7.02
N GLY A 29 9.23 3.41 6.94
CA GLY A 29 9.54 2.53 8.06
C GLY A 29 8.45 1.50 8.37
N SER A 30 7.36 1.46 7.59
CA SER A 30 6.23 0.54 7.79
C SER A 30 6.01 -0.35 6.57
N ALA A 31 5.74 -1.63 6.83
CA ALA A 31 5.31 -2.57 5.80
C ALA A 31 3.79 -2.50 5.55
N GLU A 32 3.05 -1.88 6.46
CA GLU A 32 1.59 -1.79 6.38
C GLU A 32 1.17 -0.93 5.19
N PRO A 33 0.14 -1.34 4.44
CA PRO A 33 -0.46 -0.48 3.42
C PRO A 33 -1.05 0.77 4.05
N LYS A 34 -0.97 1.86 3.28
CA LYS A 34 -1.66 3.08 3.64
C LYS A 34 -3.16 2.78 3.67
N GLU A 35 -3.83 3.18 4.74
CA GLU A 35 -5.29 3.14 4.78
C GLU A 35 -5.84 3.93 3.59
N CYS A 36 -6.65 3.26 2.77
CA CYS A 36 -7.47 3.94 1.78
C CYS A 36 -8.52 4.72 2.57
N SER A 37 -8.23 5.98 2.91
CA SER A 37 -9.24 6.84 3.49
C SER A 37 -10.38 6.93 2.49
N ASP A 38 -11.57 6.45 2.86
CA ASP A 38 -12.79 6.85 2.18
C ASP A 38 -12.79 8.36 2.14
N HIS A 39 -12.78 8.96 0.95
CA HIS A 39 -12.80 10.41 0.83
C HIS A 39 -14.11 10.87 1.47
N PRO A 40 -14.06 11.52 2.66
CA PRO A 40 -15.29 11.84 3.37
C PRO A 40 -16.04 12.82 2.48
N LYS A 41 -17.23 12.41 2.05
CA LYS A 41 -18.08 13.22 1.19
C LYS A 41 -18.47 14.46 1.99
N MET A 42 -17.80 15.57 1.74
CA MET A 42 -18.13 16.83 2.40
C MET A 42 -19.51 17.26 1.91
N LEU A 43 -20.52 17.20 2.79
CA LEU A 43 -21.82 17.82 2.53
C LEU A 43 -21.58 19.32 2.33
N THR A 44 -21.83 19.78 1.11
CA THR A 44 -21.75 21.20 0.78
C THR A 44 -23.04 21.89 1.20
N LYS A 45 -23.02 23.23 1.27
CA LYS A 45 -24.24 24.02 1.59
C LYS A 45 -25.42 23.74 0.64
N ARG A 46 -25.14 23.24 -0.57
CA ARG A 46 -26.16 22.90 -1.58
C ARG A 46 -26.88 21.59 -1.31
N ASP A 47 -26.26 20.68 -0.55
CA ASP A 47 -26.84 19.39 -0.19
C ASP A 47 -27.82 19.51 0.98
N ASN A 48 -27.88 20.68 1.64
CA ASN A 48 -28.74 20.97 2.79
C ASN A 48 -29.96 21.88 2.44
N GLN A 49 -30.21 22.13 1.15
CA GLN A 49 -31.30 23.01 0.68
C GLN A 49 -32.48 22.21 0.11
#